data_AF-A0AAN6S018-F1
#
_entry.id   AF-A0AAN6S018-F1
#
_cell.length_a   1.000
_cell.length_b   1.000
_cell.length_c   1.000
_cell.angle_alpha   90.00
_cell.angle_beta   90.00
_cell.angle_gamma   90.00
#
_symmetry.space_group_name_H-M   'P 1'
#
loop_
_entity.id
_entity.type
_entity.pdbx_description
1 polymer ?
#
loop_
_entity_poly.entity_id
_entity_poly.type
_entity_poly.pdbx_seq_one_letter_code
_entity_poly.pdbx_strand_id
1 'polypeptide(L)'
;MQLVALPFAHDSLSCFRNSGYLRGSFDVYEVEDGIALRRRRQKLYLWLLWLLLKTHGDSVTRARNGTAGKWNKYINMFGIKINTVVVPTHAGNGKEINGMEHRSDFVRVKAVHDFGGIYIDWDVHVLRDIKFLRESGFKAIGGRQLGGEINSGTFPSWRNAALTQIGQRLVREPGEMLIMEQDAFAPGSWMYEDNVRLFGGHNTTTSNLENIAQGDPLPSYEEGDKHERPNDFPDWARDWSTTYMLHAFTPDRGGRKIEGYDHISPRYVLERQSNFARAVYPIAKRMYDEGLVRIDDSYNGM
;
A
#
# COMPACT_ATOMS: atom_id res chain seq x y z
N MET A 1 -2.38 17.18 14.24
CA MET A 1 -2.28 16.26 13.09
C MET A 1 -2.27 14.84 13.61
N GLN A 2 -2.93 13.90 12.93
CA GLN A 2 -3.12 12.54 13.42
C GLN A 2 -2.31 11.55 12.57
N LEU A 3 -1.25 10.99 13.16
CA LEU A 3 -0.59 9.77 12.73
C LEU A 3 -1.53 8.58 13.00
N VAL A 4 -1.42 7.53 12.23
CA VAL A 4 -2.25 6.34 12.35
C VAL A 4 -1.33 5.13 12.52
N ALA A 5 -1.59 4.29 13.51
CA ALA A 5 -0.81 3.13 13.93
C ALA A 5 -1.70 1.89 14.10
N LEU A 6 -1.12 0.71 14.26
CA LEU A 6 -1.84 -0.52 14.59
C LEU A 6 -1.21 -1.14 15.84
N PRO A 7 -1.95 -1.59 16.87
CA PRO A 7 -1.33 -2.16 18.07
C PRO A 7 -0.98 -3.65 17.91
N PHE A 8 -0.02 -4.13 18.73
CA PHE A 8 0.19 -5.55 19.03
C PHE A 8 0.08 -5.77 20.55
N ALA A 9 -0.45 -6.91 20.96
CA ALA A 9 -0.37 -7.45 22.31
C ALA A 9 0.81 -8.44 22.36
N HIS A 10 1.77 -8.16 23.22
CA HIS A 10 2.94 -9.00 23.47
C HIS A 10 2.50 -10.35 24.07
N ASP A 11 2.91 -11.49 23.50
CA ASP A 11 3.66 -12.51 24.25
C ASP A 11 4.04 -13.80 23.47
N SER A 12 5.28 -14.21 23.72
CA SER A 12 5.88 -15.55 23.68
C SER A 12 6.23 -16.24 22.34
N LEU A 13 7.50 -16.67 22.30
CA LEU A 13 8.16 -17.55 21.34
C LEU A 13 7.72 -19.02 21.52
N SER A 14 7.59 -19.78 20.42
CA SER A 14 8.33 -21.05 20.14
C SER A 14 7.64 -21.98 19.10
N CYS A 15 8.48 -22.65 18.31
CA CYS A 15 8.26 -23.91 17.56
C CYS A 15 7.39 -23.94 16.28
N PHE A 16 8.02 -24.11 15.09
CA PHE A 16 8.12 -25.38 14.34
C PHE A 16 8.82 -25.21 12.97
N ARG A 17 9.61 -26.23 12.58
CA ARG A 17 10.30 -26.39 11.28
C ARG A 17 9.41 -27.15 10.28
N ASN A 18 9.68 -26.89 8.99
CA ASN A 18 9.42 -27.71 7.79
C ASN A 18 7.97 -28.05 7.39
N SER A 19 7.46 -27.31 6.39
CA SER A 19 6.83 -27.84 5.16
C SER A 19 6.38 -26.66 4.29
N GLY A 20 6.58 -26.73 2.97
CA GLY A 20 6.07 -25.73 2.01
C GLY A 20 4.57 -25.49 2.22
N TYR A 21 4.18 -24.21 2.25
CA TYR A 21 2.90 -23.67 2.73
C TYR A 21 2.60 -23.89 4.22
N LEU A 22 3.03 -22.95 5.08
CA LEU A 22 2.62 -22.93 6.48
C LEU A 22 1.42 -22.00 6.72
N ARG A 23 0.29 -22.64 7.05
CA ARG A 23 -0.85 -22.10 7.78
C ARG A 23 -0.41 -21.83 9.23
N GLY A 24 -0.49 -20.58 9.68
CA GLY A 24 -0.56 -20.24 11.10
C GLY A 24 -2.02 -19.92 11.46
N SER A 25 -2.55 -20.54 12.50
CA SER A 25 -3.88 -20.27 13.06
C SER A 25 -3.72 -19.95 14.54
N PHE A 26 -4.35 -18.86 15.01
CA PHE A 26 -4.59 -18.63 16.43
C PHE A 26 -6.09 -18.75 16.69
N ASP A 27 -6.45 -19.44 17.77
CA ASP A 27 -7.83 -19.55 18.26
C ASP A 27 -8.14 -18.32 19.13
N VAL A 28 -9.28 -17.67 18.86
CA VAL A 28 -9.85 -16.63 19.74
C VAL A 28 -11.10 -17.23 20.36
N TYR A 29 -11.17 -17.21 21.69
CA TYR A 29 -12.34 -17.61 22.45
C TYR A 29 -13.11 -16.36 22.87
N GLU A 30 -14.39 -16.29 22.51
CA GLU A 30 -15.33 -15.36 23.12
C GLU A 30 -16.14 -16.14 24.15
N VAL A 31 -16.10 -15.69 25.40
CA VAL A 31 -16.91 -16.26 26.49
C VAL A 31 -18.02 -15.26 26.76
N GLU A 32 -19.20 -15.57 26.25
CA GLU A 32 -20.46 -15.07 26.81
C GLU A 32 -21.24 -16.27 27.35
N ASP A 33 -21.59 -16.21 28.64
CA ASP A 33 -22.57 -17.08 29.30
C ASP A 33 -22.42 -18.61 29.09
N GLY A 34 -21.18 -19.11 29.12
CA GLY A 34 -20.91 -20.52 29.39
C GLY A 34 -21.33 -21.53 28.31
N ILE A 35 -21.69 -21.10 27.10
CA ILE A 35 -22.04 -22.00 25.99
C ILE A 35 -21.27 -21.63 24.72
N ALA A 36 -20.32 -22.47 24.34
CA ALA A 36 -19.50 -22.30 23.13
C ALA A 36 -20.35 -22.49 21.86
N LEU A 37 -20.54 -21.41 21.08
CA LEU A 37 -21.18 -21.45 19.75
C LEU A 37 -20.14 -21.50 18.61
N ARG A 38 -20.62 -22.05 17.50
CA ARG A 38 -19.92 -22.67 16.35
C ARG A 38 -18.93 -21.75 15.59
N ARG A 39 -17.73 -22.29 15.31
CA ARG A 39 -16.61 -21.77 14.50
C ARG A 39 -17.00 -21.07 13.19
N ARG A 40 -16.45 -19.88 12.92
CA ARG A 40 -16.04 -19.43 11.58
C ARG A 40 -14.54 -19.12 11.59
N ARG A 41 -13.77 -19.78 10.71
CA ARG A 41 -12.34 -19.50 10.51
C ARG A 41 -12.19 -18.23 9.67
N GLN A 42 -11.59 -17.17 10.21
CA GLN A 42 -11.04 -16.09 9.42
C GLN A 42 -9.51 -16.11 9.54
N LYS A 43 -8.81 -16.03 8.40
CA LYS A 43 -7.35 -15.84 8.35
C LYS A 43 -7.09 -14.34 8.44
N LEU A 44 -6.40 -13.89 9.49
CA LEU A 44 -6.01 -12.49 9.66
C LEU A 44 -4.49 -12.39 9.78
N TYR A 45 -3.87 -11.56 8.95
CA TYR A 45 -2.47 -11.15 9.09
C TYR A 45 -2.48 -9.71 9.63
N LEU A 46 -2.12 -9.53 10.90
CA LEU A 46 -1.99 -8.20 11.52
C LEU A 46 -0.53 -7.72 11.41
N TRP A 47 -0.31 -6.61 10.71
CA TRP A 47 0.99 -5.96 10.57
C TRP A 47 0.90 -4.48 10.90
N LEU A 48 1.93 -3.92 11.57
CA LEU A 48 2.01 -2.49 11.89
C LEU A 48 2.29 -1.65 10.63
N LEU A 49 1.30 -0.86 10.23
CA LEU A 49 1.31 0.09 9.12
C LEU A 49 1.23 1.51 9.68
N TRP A 50 2.13 2.39 9.23
CA TRP A 50 2.09 3.81 9.57
C TRP A 50 1.52 4.62 8.41
N LEU A 51 0.38 5.27 8.65
CA LEU A 51 -0.22 6.22 7.72
C LEU A 51 -0.20 7.64 8.31
N LEU A 52 0.05 8.64 7.46
CA LEU A 52 0.11 10.04 7.85
C LEU A 52 -1.11 10.80 7.35
N LEU A 53 -2.06 11.15 8.23
CA LEU A 53 -3.26 11.90 7.85
C LEU A 53 -3.11 13.40 8.13
N LYS A 54 -3.43 14.22 7.12
CA LYS A 54 -3.77 15.62 7.33
C LYS A 54 -5.26 15.73 7.66
N THR A 55 -5.60 15.62 8.93
CA THR A 55 -6.99 15.78 9.40
C THR A 55 -7.11 17.02 10.28
N HIS A 56 -8.06 17.89 9.94
CA HIS A 56 -8.68 18.81 10.90
C HIS A 56 -9.60 17.98 11.80
N GLY A 57 -9.74 18.36 13.08
CA GLY A 57 -10.16 17.52 14.21
C GLY A 57 -11.32 16.54 13.99
N ASP A 58 -12.26 16.85 13.09
CA ASP A 58 -13.45 16.03 12.85
C ASP A 58 -13.35 15.05 11.67
N SER A 59 -12.32 15.14 10.82
CA SER A 59 -12.25 14.31 9.60
C SER A 59 -12.17 12.80 9.89
N VAL A 60 -11.45 12.42 10.96
CA VAL A 60 -11.40 11.02 11.41
C VAL A 60 -12.74 10.56 11.97
N THR A 61 -13.42 11.43 12.73
CA THR A 61 -14.77 11.14 13.24
C THR A 61 -15.76 10.98 12.09
N ARG A 62 -15.70 11.84 11.06
CA ARG A 62 -16.52 11.70 9.86
C ARG A 62 -16.22 10.42 9.08
N ALA A 63 -14.96 10.03 8.96
CA ALA A 63 -14.57 8.77 8.35
C ALA A 63 -15.11 7.56 9.13
N ARG A 64 -14.99 7.58 10.47
CA ARG A 64 -15.56 6.57 11.39
C ARG A 64 -17.06 6.43 11.27
N ASN A 65 -17.76 7.55 11.15
CA ASN A 65 -19.21 7.58 11.06
C ASN A 65 -19.72 7.35 9.63
N GLY A 66 -18.83 7.17 8.64
CA GLY A 66 -19.20 6.99 7.23
C GLY A 66 -19.75 8.25 6.56
N THR A 67 -19.68 9.41 7.22
CA THR A 67 -20.20 10.69 6.70
C THR A 67 -19.23 11.40 5.76
N ALA A 68 -18.04 10.83 5.57
CA ALA A 68 -17.06 11.27 4.58
C ALA A 68 -17.13 10.48 3.25
N GLY A 69 -18.18 9.68 3.04
CA GLY A 69 -18.34 8.81 1.86
C GLY A 69 -18.08 7.33 2.17
N LYS A 70 -18.65 6.45 1.34
CA LYS A 70 -18.63 4.98 1.50
C LYS A 70 -17.21 4.44 1.74
N TRP A 71 -16.23 4.93 1.00
CA TRP A 71 -14.85 4.47 1.05
C TRP A 71 -14.18 4.68 2.41
N ASN A 72 -14.51 5.79 3.07
CA ASN A 72 -13.90 6.16 4.35
C ASN A 72 -14.36 5.25 5.50
N LYS A 73 -15.51 4.56 5.35
CA LYS A 73 -15.95 3.54 6.30
C LYS A 73 -14.98 2.37 6.37
N TYR A 74 -14.39 1.98 5.24
CA TYR A 74 -13.51 0.81 5.14
C TYR A 74 -12.14 1.02 5.79
N ILE A 75 -11.69 2.28 5.93
CA ILE A 75 -10.47 2.61 6.68
C ILE A 75 -10.56 2.08 8.13
N ASN A 76 -11.74 2.02 8.73
CA ASN A 76 -11.88 1.59 10.13
C ASN A 76 -11.95 0.07 10.33
N MET A 77 -12.01 -0.73 9.25
CA MET A 77 -12.16 -2.18 9.37
C MET A 77 -10.93 -2.89 9.95
N PHE A 78 -9.78 -2.21 10.01
CA PHE A 78 -8.49 -2.87 10.30
C PHE A 78 -7.97 -2.65 11.73
N GLY A 79 -8.82 -2.27 12.69
CA GLY A 79 -8.37 -2.07 14.08
C GLY A 79 -7.36 -0.92 14.21
N ILE A 80 -7.54 0.11 13.37
CA ILE A 80 -6.63 1.24 13.22
C ILE A 80 -6.58 2.11 14.51
N LYS A 81 -5.40 2.18 15.13
CA LYS A 81 -5.04 3.17 16.17
C LYS A 81 -4.66 4.50 15.53
N ILE A 82 -4.94 5.62 16.20
CA ILE A 82 -4.61 6.95 15.70
C ILE A 82 -3.79 7.67 16.77
N ASN A 83 -2.54 7.99 16.46
CA ASN A 83 -1.60 8.75 17.30
C ASN A 83 -1.53 10.21 16.83
N THR A 84 -1.88 11.18 17.66
CA THR A 84 -1.67 12.59 17.28
C THR A 84 -0.20 12.97 17.45
N VAL A 85 0.39 13.64 16.45
CA VAL A 85 1.79 14.10 16.49
C VAL A 85 1.90 15.59 16.21
N VAL A 86 2.90 16.21 16.83
CA VAL A 86 3.31 17.58 16.54
C VAL A 86 4.18 17.56 15.29
N VAL A 87 3.80 18.36 14.30
CA VAL A 87 4.54 18.47 13.04
C VAL A 87 5.64 19.50 13.24
N PRO A 88 6.91 19.17 12.94
CA PRO A 88 7.99 20.14 13.07
C PRO A 88 7.80 21.26 12.04
N THR A 89 7.98 22.50 12.48
CA THR A 89 8.00 23.68 11.61
C THR A 89 9.42 24.09 11.24
N HIS A 90 10.42 23.62 12.01
CA HIS A 90 11.83 23.91 11.81
C HIS A 90 12.65 22.63 11.96
N ALA A 91 13.73 22.53 11.19
CA ALA A 91 14.72 21.47 11.33
C ALA A 91 15.67 21.76 12.52
N GLY A 92 16.47 20.77 12.92
CA GLY A 92 17.38 20.90 14.07
C GLY A 92 18.46 22.00 13.92
N ASN A 93 18.68 22.49 12.71
CA ASN A 93 19.57 23.63 12.42
C ASN A 93 18.83 24.98 12.37
N GLY A 94 17.58 25.04 12.81
CA GLY A 94 16.76 26.25 12.81
C GLY A 94 16.18 26.65 11.45
N LYS A 95 16.43 25.89 10.37
CA LYS A 95 15.84 26.19 9.05
C LYS A 95 14.35 25.86 9.05
N GLU A 96 13.53 26.79 8.57
CA GLU A 96 12.09 26.56 8.40
C GLU A 96 11.82 25.44 7.39
N ILE A 97 10.84 24.59 7.71
CA ILE A 97 10.38 23.49 6.85
C ILE A 97 9.11 23.96 6.14
N ASN A 98 9.28 24.31 4.87
CA ASN A 98 8.20 24.71 3.96
C ASN A 98 7.58 23.50 3.28
N GLY A 99 6.27 23.54 2.99
CA GLY A 99 5.56 22.42 2.36
C GLY A 99 5.18 21.32 3.36
N MET A 100 4.04 20.68 3.13
CA MET A 100 3.57 19.60 4.03
C MET A 100 4.30 18.30 3.77
N GLU A 101 4.69 18.08 2.51
CA GLU A 101 5.50 16.97 2.03
C GLU A 101 6.88 16.93 2.72
N HIS A 102 7.58 18.06 2.85
CA HIS A 102 8.86 18.08 3.57
C HIS A 102 8.68 17.88 5.07
N ARG A 103 7.56 18.36 5.64
CA ARG A 103 7.25 18.13 7.05
C ARG A 103 6.94 16.67 7.35
N SER A 104 6.25 15.98 6.43
CA SER A 104 5.93 14.56 6.60
C SER A 104 7.18 13.68 6.53
N ASP A 105 8.26 14.08 5.85
CA ASP A 105 9.55 13.38 5.87
C ASP A 105 10.15 13.24 7.27
N PHE A 106 10.02 14.27 8.11
CA PHE A 106 10.48 14.19 9.50
C PHE A 106 9.58 13.27 10.33
N VAL A 107 8.27 13.39 10.15
CA VAL A 107 7.29 12.63 10.93
C VAL A 107 7.37 11.13 10.59
N ARG A 108 7.48 10.76 9.32
CA ARG A 108 7.55 9.37 8.88
C ARG A 108 8.80 8.66 9.40
N VAL A 109 9.95 9.32 9.31
CA VAL A 109 11.23 8.80 9.82
C VAL A 109 11.17 8.64 11.33
N LYS A 110 10.65 9.65 12.05
CA LYS A 110 10.49 9.57 13.51
C LYS A 110 9.54 8.44 13.93
N ALA A 111 8.40 8.29 13.25
CA ALA A 111 7.44 7.24 13.57
C ALA A 111 8.08 5.85 13.43
N VAL A 112 8.74 5.59 12.29
CA VAL A 112 9.39 4.30 12.08
C VAL A 112 10.60 4.11 13.01
N HIS A 113 11.34 5.17 13.33
CA HIS A 113 12.41 5.10 14.33
C HIS A 113 11.86 4.67 15.70
N ASP A 114 10.81 5.31 16.19
CA ASP A 114 10.29 5.10 17.54
C ASP A 114 9.55 3.76 17.68
N PHE A 115 8.94 3.27 16.60
CA PHE A 115 8.07 2.10 16.67
C PHE A 115 8.57 0.88 15.88
N GLY A 116 9.41 1.08 14.87
CA GLY A 116 9.66 0.10 13.82
C GLY A 116 8.45 -0.10 12.91
N GLY A 117 8.53 -1.10 12.04
CA GLY A 117 7.45 -1.46 11.11
C GLY A 117 7.65 -0.89 9.72
N ILE A 118 6.57 -0.56 9.04
CA ILE A 118 6.57 -0.13 7.64
C ILE A 118 5.89 1.23 7.53
N TYR A 119 6.59 2.19 6.92
CA TYR A 119 5.95 3.42 6.45
C TYR A 119 5.46 3.25 5.01
N ILE A 120 4.27 3.76 4.72
CA ILE A 120 3.63 3.71 3.40
C ILE A 120 2.90 5.04 3.17
N ASP A 121 3.22 5.74 2.08
CA ASP A 121 2.48 6.92 1.61
C ASP A 121 1.06 6.52 1.14
N TRP A 122 0.14 7.48 1.09
CA TRP A 122 -1.27 7.21 0.76
C TRP A 122 -1.49 6.67 -0.65
N ASP A 123 -0.56 6.95 -1.54
CA ASP A 123 -0.53 6.57 -2.94
C ASP A 123 0.41 5.37 -3.18
N VAL A 124 0.77 4.62 -2.14
CA VAL A 124 1.53 3.37 -2.27
C VAL A 124 0.62 2.15 -2.14
N HIS A 125 0.68 1.26 -3.12
CA HIS A 125 -0.08 0.01 -3.17
C HIS A 125 0.85 -1.20 -3.00
N VAL A 126 0.57 -2.06 -2.03
CA VAL A 126 1.31 -3.32 -1.85
C VAL A 126 0.78 -4.35 -2.85
N LEU A 127 1.63 -4.77 -3.79
CA LEU A 127 1.26 -5.72 -4.84
C LEU A 127 1.53 -7.17 -4.43
N ARG A 128 2.47 -7.40 -3.51
CA ARG A 128 2.96 -8.75 -3.15
C ARG A 128 3.30 -8.87 -1.68
N ASP A 129 3.36 -10.10 -1.19
CA ASP A 129 3.86 -10.37 0.16
C ASP A 129 5.34 -10.02 0.25
N ILE A 130 5.67 -9.16 1.21
CA ILE A 130 7.04 -8.72 1.51
C ILE A 130 7.64 -9.45 2.71
N LYS A 131 7.05 -10.58 3.13
CA LYS A 131 7.56 -11.41 4.24
C LYS A 131 9.04 -11.72 4.08
N PHE A 132 9.47 -12.13 2.88
CA PHE A 132 10.89 -12.45 2.64
C PHE A 132 11.81 -11.24 2.85
N LEU A 133 11.39 -10.02 2.47
CA LEU A 133 12.14 -8.80 2.76
C LEU A 133 12.22 -8.58 4.26
N ARG A 134 11.11 -8.76 4.98
CA ARG A 134 11.10 -8.55 6.43
C ARG A 134 11.92 -9.57 7.20
N GLU A 135 12.00 -10.80 6.69
CA GLU A 135 12.76 -11.91 7.29
C GLU A 135 14.19 -12.02 6.75
N SER A 136 14.60 -11.09 5.88
CA SER A 136 15.94 -11.06 5.26
C SER A 136 17.08 -10.81 6.25
N GLY A 137 16.76 -10.32 7.46
CA GLY A 137 17.73 -9.94 8.48
C GLY A 137 18.26 -8.50 8.35
N PHE A 138 17.87 -7.76 7.32
CA PHE A 138 18.21 -6.34 7.20
C PHE A 138 17.40 -5.47 8.18
N LYS A 139 18.07 -4.56 8.87
CA LYS A 139 17.43 -3.63 9.82
C LYS A 139 16.59 -2.56 9.13
N ALA A 140 16.98 -2.14 7.94
CA ALA A 140 16.24 -1.19 7.11
C ALA A 140 16.26 -1.64 5.65
N ILE A 141 15.15 -1.43 4.94
CA ILE A 141 15.07 -1.70 3.50
C ILE A 141 14.43 -0.49 2.83
N GLY A 142 15.02 -0.04 1.73
CA GLY A 142 14.48 1.03 0.90
C GLY A 142 14.51 0.63 -0.56
N GLY A 143 13.65 1.23 -1.37
CA GLY A 143 13.77 1.16 -2.82
C GLY A 143 14.47 2.39 -3.40
N ARG A 144 15.04 2.27 -4.59
CA ARG A 144 15.47 3.46 -5.34
C ARG A 144 14.27 4.24 -5.88
N GLN A 145 14.48 5.52 -6.15
CA GLN A 145 13.58 6.35 -6.94
C GLN A 145 14.32 6.97 -8.12
N LEU A 146 13.62 7.77 -8.93
CA LEU A 146 14.20 8.56 -10.01
C LEU A 146 15.37 9.41 -9.47
N GLY A 147 16.55 9.27 -10.09
CA GLY A 147 17.80 9.92 -9.66
C GLY A 147 18.74 9.00 -8.86
N GLY A 148 18.26 7.81 -8.45
CA GLY A 148 19.05 6.79 -7.75
C GLY A 148 19.09 6.95 -6.23
N GLU A 149 18.43 7.98 -5.68
CA GLU A 149 18.24 8.16 -4.25
C GLU A 149 17.28 7.11 -3.66
N ILE A 150 17.22 7.06 -2.33
CA ILE A 150 16.29 6.17 -1.61
C ILE A 150 14.90 6.82 -1.60
N ASN A 151 13.88 6.06 -2.00
CA ASN A 151 12.48 6.43 -1.89
C ASN A 151 12.08 6.57 -0.41
N SER A 152 11.51 7.72 -0.03
CA SER A 152 10.99 7.96 1.32
C SER A 152 9.49 7.67 1.45
N GLY A 153 8.82 7.31 0.35
CA GLY A 153 7.39 7.06 0.34
C GLY A 153 7.00 5.70 0.86
N THR A 154 7.91 4.72 0.82
CA THR A 154 7.72 3.48 1.55
C THR A 154 9.02 2.81 1.93
N PHE A 155 9.09 2.34 3.17
CA PHE A 155 10.24 1.62 3.69
C PHE A 155 9.89 0.82 4.97
N PRO A 156 10.29 -0.45 5.07
CA PRO A 156 10.34 -1.16 6.34
C PRO A 156 11.63 -0.83 7.12
N SER A 157 11.52 -0.80 8.45
CA SER A 157 12.66 -0.64 9.34
C SER A 157 12.38 -1.21 10.73
N TRP A 158 13.45 -1.62 11.39
CA TRP A 158 13.43 -1.91 12.81
C TRP A 158 13.39 -0.61 13.61
N ARG A 159 12.91 -0.71 14.86
CA ARG A 159 12.98 0.38 15.83
C ARG A 159 14.44 0.79 16.04
N ASN A 160 14.68 2.08 16.18
CA ASN A 160 16.00 2.69 16.38
C ASN A 160 17.00 2.49 15.23
N ALA A 161 16.61 1.91 14.10
CA ALA A 161 17.48 1.82 12.92
C ALA A 161 17.54 3.16 12.18
N ALA A 162 18.70 3.47 11.61
CA ALA A 162 18.94 4.73 10.90
C ALA A 162 18.61 4.58 9.41
N LEU A 163 17.59 5.29 8.94
CA LEU A 163 17.08 5.16 7.57
C LEU A 163 17.41 6.35 6.65
N THR A 164 18.02 7.41 7.19
CA THR A 164 18.21 8.71 6.50
C THR A 164 19.47 8.74 5.63
N GLN A 165 20.12 9.91 5.45
CA GLN A 165 21.36 10.05 4.65
C GLN A 165 22.51 9.11 5.09
N ILE A 166 22.43 8.55 6.30
CA ILE A 166 23.34 7.51 6.79
C ILE A 166 23.04 6.16 6.11
N GLY A 167 21.80 5.87 5.72
CA GLY A 167 21.36 4.63 5.07
C GLY A 167 22.17 4.25 3.83
N GLN A 168 22.50 5.21 2.95
CA GLN A 168 23.37 4.95 1.80
C GLN A 168 24.80 4.55 2.21
N ARG A 169 25.29 5.06 3.35
CA ARG A 169 26.59 4.66 3.90
C ARG A 169 26.51 3.30 4.59
N LEU A 170 25.36 3.00 5.23
CA LEU A 170 25.09 1.74 5.94
C LEU A 170 24.97 0.52 5.01
N VAL A 171 24.79 0.70 3.70
CA VAL A 171 24.86 -0.42 2.75
C VAL A 171 26.19 -1.18 2.83
N ARG A 172 27.26 -0.53 3.29
CA ARG A 172 28.57 -1.16 3.50
C ARG A 172 28.62 -2.06 4.72
N GLU A 173 27.70 -1.87 5.67
CA GLU A 173 27.65 -2.62 6.92
C GLU A 173 26.68 -3.80 6.76
N PRO A 174 27.16 -5.06 6.89
CA PRO A 174 26.33 -6.24 6.69
C PRO A 174 25.06 -6.23 7.56
N GLY A 175 23.90 -6.39 6.94
CA GLY A 175 22.61 -6.48 7.63
C GLY A 175 22.02 -5.14 8.11
N GLU A 176 22.67 -4.00 7.90
CA GLU A 176 22.11 -2.70 8.29
C GLU A 176 21.06 -2.22 7.28
N MET A 177 21.42 -2.16 5.99
CA MET A 177 20.58 -1.58 4.94
C MET A 177 20.57 -2.44 3.68
N LEU A 178 19.38 -2.75 3.17
CA LEU A 178 19.17 -3.26 1.81
C LEU A 178 18.54 -2.17 0.94
N ILE A 179 19.14 -1.87 -0.20
CA ILE A 179 18.55 -0.97 -1.20
C ILE A 179 18.12 -1.80 -2.40
N MET A 180 16.82 -1.86 -2.64
CA MET A 180 16.19 -2.51 -3.78
C MET A 180 16.20 -1.60 -5.00
N GLU A 181 16.17 -2.18 -6.20
CA GLU A 181 16.01 -1.43 -7.45
C GLU A 181 14.70 -0.63 -7.50
N GLN A 182 14.67 0.41 -8.34
CA GLN A 182 13.53 1.33 -8.42
C GLN A 182 12.22 0.59 -8.73
N ASP A 183 12.27 -0.35 -9.66
CA ASP A 183 11.11 -1.15 -10.07
C ASP A 183 10.47 -1.98 -8.94
N ALA A 184 11.21 -2.22 -7.85
CA ALA A 184 10.70 -3.00 -6.74
C ALA A 184 9.68 -2.24 -5.87
N PHE A 185 9.86 -0.92 -5.71
CA PHE A 185 9.15 -0.10 -4.71
C PHE A 185 8.52 1.18 -5.30
N ALA A 186 9.11 1.73 -6.37
CA ALA A 186 8.63 2.92 -7.06
C ALA A 186 8.80 2.76 -8.58
N PRO A 187 8.11 1.77 -9.21
CA PRO A 187 8.15 1.53 -10.66
C PRO A 187 7.49 2.70 -11.43
N GLY A 188 8.25 3.76 -11.65
CA GLY A 188 7.80 5.03 -12.25
C GLY A 188 8.42 6.24 -11.56
N SER A 189 7.87 7.42 -11.81
CA SER A 189 8.32 8.66 -11.17
C SER A 189 7.21 9.71 -11.15
N TRP A 190 7.51 10.89 -10.62
CA TRP A 190 6.63 12.05 -10.69
C TRP A 190 6.57 12.72 -12.07
N MET A 191 7.29 12.19 -13.07
CA MET A 191 7.27 12.71 -14.43
C MET A 191 5.94 12.39 -15.10
N TYR A 192 5.48 13.28 -15.98
CA TYR A 192 4.18 13.16 -16.63
C TYR A 192 4.10 11.90 -17.50
N GLU A 193 5.18 11.57 -18.19
CA GLU A 193 5.27 10.43 -19.10
C GLU A 193 5.11 9.09 -18.35
N ASP A 194 5.63 9.00 -17.13
CA ASP A 194 5.45 7.81 -16.29
C ASP A 194 4.02 7.72 -15.75
N ASN A 195 3.39 8.85 -15.43
CA ASN A 195 1.97 8.88 -15.07
C ASN A 195 1.08 8.46 -16.25
N VAL A 196 1.39 8.90 -17.48
CA VAL A 196 0.66 8.45 -18.68
C VAL A 196 0.81 6.94 -18.87
N ARG A 197 2.02 6.38 -18.70
CA ARG A 197 2.24 4.92 -18.79
C ARG A 197 1.51 4.14 -17.69
N LEU A 198 1.37 4.72 -16.51
CA LEU A 198 0.74 4.07 -15.37
C LEU A 198 -0.79 4.13 -15.46
N PHE A 199 -1.34 5.32 -15.68
CA PHE A 199 -2.78 5.59 -15.58
C PHE A 199 -3.50 5.61 -16.93
N GLY A 200 -2.80 5.85 -18.04
CA GLY A 200 -3.41 5.99 -19.35
C GLY A 200 -4.22 4.77 -19.78
N GLY A 201 -5.38 5.03 -20.40
CA GLY A 201 -6.25 3.98 -20.92
C GLY A 201 -5.73 3.39 -22.23
N HIS A 202 -5.79 2.07 -22.35
CA HIS A 202 -5.43 1.32 -23.54
C HIS A 202 -6.66 0.68 -24.17
N ASN A 203 -7.31 1.44 -25.07
CA ASN A 203 -8.53 1.02 -25.76
C ASN A 203 -8.30 -0.02 -26.87
N THR A 204 -7.06 -0.49 -27.05
CA THR A 204 -6.70 -1.52 -28.04
C THR A 204 -7.01 -2.94 -27.57
N THR A 205 -7.33 -3.12 -26.30
CA THR A 205 -7.71 -4.41 -25.71
C THR A 205 -9.16 -4.38 -25.23
N THR A 206 -9.85 -5.49 -25.42
CA THR A 206 -11.19 -5.71 -24.89
C THR A 206 -11.24 -5.43 -23.39
N SER A 207 -12.28 -4.71 -22.96
CA SER A 207 -12.51 -4.43 -21.55
C SER A 207 -12.73 -5.73 -20.78
N ASN A 208 -12.15 -5.85 -19.59
CA ASN A 208 -12.43 -6.96 -18.69
C ASN A 208 -13.90 -6.99 -18.22
N LEU A 209 -14.67 -5.93 -18.45
CA LEU A 209 -16.11 -5.89 -18.14
C LEU A 209 -16.98 -6.11 -19.38
N GLU A 210 -16.40 -6.46 -20.54
CA GLU A 210 -17.19 -6.76 -21.72
C GLU A 210 -18.14 -7.94 -21.44
N ASN A 211 -19.44 -7.72 -21.64
CA ASN A 211 -20.51 -8.68 -21.37
C ASN A 211 -20.63 -9.14 -19.90
N ILE A 212 -20.08 -8.37 -18.94
CA ILE A 212 -20.19 -8.62 -17.51
C ILE A 212 -21.11 -7.56 -16.89
N ALA A 213 -22.20 -8.02 -16.28
CA ALA A 213 -23.11 -7.19 -15.52
C ALA A 213 -22.76 -7.19 -14.03
N GLN A 214 -23.32 -6.23 -13.29
CA GLN A 214 -23.19 -6.20 -11.83
C GLN A 214 -23.74 -7.48 -11.20
N GLY A 215 -22.91 -8.14 -10.40
CA GLY A 215 -23.21 -9.41 -9.74
C GLY A 215 -22.63 -10.63 -10.46
N ASP A 216 -22.21 -10.48 -11.72
CA ASP A 216 -21.55 -11.57 -12.46
C ASP A 216 -20.14 -11.81 -11.90
N PRO A 217 -19.64 -13.06 -11.96
CA PRO A 217 -18.30 -13.38 -11.50
C PRO A 217 -17.25 -12.73 -12.41
N LEU A 218 -16.25 -12.12 -11.79
CA LEU A 218 -15.11 -11.58 -12.50
C LEU A 218 -14.02 -12.65 -12.73
N PRO A 219 -13.32 -12.63 -13.88
CA PRO A 219 -12.17 -13.51 -14.11
C PRO A 219 -11.01 -13.20 -13.15
N SER A 220 -10.11 -14.17 -12.95
CA SER A 220 -8.89 -13.97 -12.16
C SER A 220 -7.69 -13.91 -13.08
N TYR A 221 -6.72 -13.07 -12.73
CA TYR A 221 -5.47 -12.92 -13.48
C TYR A 221 -4.28 -13.01 -12.54
N GLU A 222 -3.22 -13.63 -13.01
CA GLU A 222 -1.92 -13.61 -12.35
C GLU A 222 -1.04 -12.57 -13.03
N GLU A 223 -0.89 -11.40 -12.41
CA GLU A 223 0.01 -10.36 -12.92
C GLU A 223 1.48 -10.71 -12.65
N GLY A 224 2.30 -10.52 -13.67
CA GLY A 224 3.74 -10.75 -13.63
C GLY A 224 4.19 -11.92 -14.48
N ASP A 225 5.51 -12.03 -14.58
CA ASP A 225 6.25 -13.04 -15.34
C ASP A 225 5.88 -13.00 -16.83
N LYS A 226 5.73 -11.79 -17.36
CA LYS A 226 5.44 -11.53 -18.78
C LYS A 226 6.48 -12.20 -19.70
N HIS A 227 7.72 -12.33 -19.22
CA HIS A 227 8.79 -13.01 -19.93
C HIS A 227 8.50 -14.50 -20.16
N GLU A 228 7.84 -15.16 -19.21
CA GLU A 228 7.51 -16.59 -19.29
C GLU A 228 6.19 -16.82 -20.03
N ARG A 229 5.25 -15.87 -19.93
CA ARG A 229 3.90 -15.96 -20.51
C ARG A 229 3.55 -14.77 -21.41
N PRO A 230 4.34 -14.45 -22.44
CA PRO A 230 4.18 -13.20 -23.19
C PRO A 230 2.81 -13.08 -23.89
N ASN A 231 2.22 -14.20 -24.30
CA ASN A 231 0.91 -14.22 -24.98
C ASN A 231 -0.28 -13.96 -24.04
N ASP A 232 -0.09 -14.01 -22.72
CA ASP A 232 -1.15 -13.76 -21.73
C ASP A 232 -1.33 -12.26 -21.46
N PHE A 233 -0.41 -11.42 -21.98
CA PHE A 233 -0.36 -10.00 -21.70
C PHE A 233 -0.42 -9.17 -22.99
N PRO A 234 -1.16 -8.06 -22.99
CA PRO A 234 -1.04 -7.07 -24.05
C PRO A 234 0.38 -6.50 -24.15
N ASP A 235 0.78 -6.07 -25.34
CA ASP A 235 2.12 -5.52 -25.58
C ASP A 235 2.45 -4.34 -24.67
N TRP A 236 1.46 -3.49 -24.37
CA TRP A 236 1.59 -2.32 -23.50
C TRP A 236 1.65 -2.66 -22.00
N ALA A 237 1.25 -3.88 -21.62
CA ALA A 237 1.18 -4.25 -20.20
C ALA A 237 2.57 -4.35 -19.60
N ARG A 238 2.74 -3.71 -18.46
CA ARG A 238 3.96 -3.73 -17.66
C ARG A 238 4.13 -5.09 -16.98
N ASP A 239 5.38 -5.55 -16.93
CA ASP A 239 5.73 -6.69 -16.09
C ASP A 239 5.88 -6.25 -14.63
N TRP A 240 5.07 -6.84 -13.75
CA TRP A 240 5.08 -6.60 -12.31
C TRP A 240 5.87 -7.68 -11.54
N SER A 241 6.56 -8.60 -12.24
CA SER A 241 7.36 -9.71 -11.69
C SER A 241 8.38 -9.32 -10.63
N THR A 242 8.83 -8.07 -10.61
CA THR A 242 9.84 -7.58 -9.67
C THR A 242 9.31 -6.51 -8.72
N THR A 243 8.03 -6.13 -8.83
CA THR A 243 7.41 -5.06 -8.03
C THR A 243 6.69 -5.61 -6.81
N TYR A 244 7.08 -5.13 -5.63
CA TYR A 244 6.43 -5.46 -4.36
C TYR A 244 5.51 -4.35 -3.87
N MET A 245 5.91 -3.11 -4.12
CA MET A 245 5.13 -1.92 -3.80
C MET A 245 5.11 -0.98 -5.00
N LEU A 246 3.96 -0.38 -5.26
CA LEU A 246 3.72 0.58 -6.32
C LEU A 246 3.45 1.94 -5.69
N HIS A 247 4.45 2.82 -5.69
CA HIS A 247 4.26 4.24 -5.38
C HIS A 247 3.67 4.95 -6.60
N ALA A 248 2.34 5.13 -6.60
CA ALA A 248 1.55 5.69 -7.70
C ALA A 248 1.36 7.20 -7.54
N PHE A 249 2.40 7.96 -7.88
CA PHE A 249 2.40 9.42 -7.79
C PHE A 249 1.14 10.07 -8.40
N THR A 250 0.69 11.18 -7.84
CA THR A 250 -0.54 11.85 -8.29
C THR A 250 -0.47 12.24 -9.79
N PRO A 251 -1.45 11.80 -10.61
CA PRO A 251 -1.46 12.04 -12.06
C PRO A 251 -1.68 13.51 -12.44
N ASP A 252 -2.37 14.29 -11.60
CA ASP A 252 -2.71 15.69 -11.87
C ASP A 252 -1.54 16.68 -11.67
N ARG A 253 -0.33 16.16 -11.45
CA ARG A 253 0.85 17.00 -11.19
C ARG A 253 1.20 17.83 -12.42
N GLY A 254 0.86 19.12 -12.36
CA GLY A 254 1.05 20.07 -13.46
C GLY A 254 -0.18 20.30 -14.33
N GLY A 255 -1.37 19.85 -13.91
CA GLY A 255 -2.66 20.18 -14.57
C GLY A 255 -2.84 19.58 -15.96
N ARG A 256 -2.04 18.58 -16.33
CA ARG A 256 -2.12 17.89 -17.62
C ARG A 256 -3.08 16.70 -17.51
N LYS A 257 -4.05 16.62 -18.43
CA LYS A 257 -4.97 15.49 -18.52
C LYS A 257 -4.29 14.29 -19.15
N ILE A 258 -4.50 13.12 -18.58
CA ILE A 258 -4.04 11.83 -19.12
C ILE A 258 -5.18 11.21 -19.94
N GLU A 259 -4.89 10.81 -21.16
CA GLU A 259 -5.89 10.18 -22.04
C GLU A 259 -6.40 8.86 -21.45
N GLY A 260 -7.73 8.66 -21.49
CA GLY A 260 -8.38 7.47 -20.92
C GLY A 260 -8.37 7.41 -19.38
N TYR A 261 -8.00 8.50 -18.70
CA TYR A 261 -8.00 8.60 -17.25
C TYR A 261 -8.66 9.92 -16.79
N ASP A 262 -9.49 9.81 -15.76
CA ASP A 262 -10.08 10.96 -15.07
C ASP A 262 -9.87 10.82 -13.56
N HIS A 263 -10.26 9.67 -13.02
CA HIS A 263 -10.11 9.33 -11.61
C HIS A 263 -10.01 7.82 -11.42
N ILE A 264 -9.47 7.39 -10.28
CA ILE A 264 -9.53 5.99 -9.87
C ILE A 264 -10.96 5.68 -9.39
N SER A 265 -11.72 4.94 -10.20
CA SER A 265 -13.03 4.36 -9.83
C SER A 265 -12.98 2.84 -9.85
N PRO A 266 -13.93 2.15 -9.19
CA PRO A 266 -14.10 0.71 -9.34
C PRO A 266 -14.19 0.27 -10.80
N ARG A 267 -15.03 0.92 -11.62
CA ARG A 267 -15.11 0.67 -13.07
C ARG A 267 -13.73 0.73 -13.73
N TYR A 268 -13.01 1.83 -13.57
CA TYR A 268 -11.68 2.01 -14.17
C TYR A 268 -10.71 0.87 -13.82
N VAL A 269 -10.67 0.45 -12.55
CA VAL A 269 -9.81 -0.66 -12.11
C VAL A 269 -10.29 -2.00 -12.66
N LEU A 270 -11.60 -2.24 -12.62
CA LEU A 270 -12.21 -3.51 -13.02
C LEU A 270 -12.20 -3.73 -14.54
N GLU A 271 -12.10 -2.68 -15.35
CA GLU A 271 -11.93 -2.75 -16.81
C GLU A 271 -10.52 -3.22 -17.22
N ARG A 272 -9.51 -3.07 -16.35
CA ARG A 272 -8.12 -3.53 -16.54
C ARG A 272 -7.43 -2.97 -17.79
N GLN A 273 -7.84 -1.79 -18.24
CA GLN A 273 -7.31 -1.13 -19.45
C GLN A 273 -6.15 -0.17 -19.17
N SER A 274 -5.55 -0.17 -17.97
CA SER A 274 -4.33 0.59 -17.66
C SER A 274 -3.36 -0.25 -16.83
N ASN A 275 -2.10 0.15 -16.78
CA ASN A 275 -1.09 -0.52 -15.96
C ASN A 275 -1.45 -0.45 -14.47
N PHE A 276 -1.95 0.68 -14.00
CA PHE A 276 -2.47 0.84 -12.64
C PHE A 276 -3.64 -0.11 -12.37
N ALA A 277 -4.65 -0.10 -13.25
CA ALA A 277 -5.84 -0.94 -13.12
C ALA A 277 -5.46 -2.42 -13.04
N ARG A 278 -4.53 -2.88 -13.88
CA ARG A 278 -4.03 -4.26 -13.85
C ARG A 278 -3.33 -4.59 -12.52
N ALA A 279 -2.44 -3.72 -12.06
CA ALA A 279 -1.68 -3.92 -10.82
C ALA A 279 -2.56 -4.07 -9.58
N VAL A 280 -3.60 -3.23 -9.46
CA VAL A 280 -4.50 -3.22 -8.29
C VAL A 280 -5.76 -4.07 -8.49
N TYR A 281 -5.96 -4.67 -9.65
CA TYR A 281 -7.13 -5.49 -9.95
C TYR A 281 -7.38 -6.62 -8.95
N PRO A 282 -6.37 -7.42 -8.50
CA PRO A 282 -6.63 -8.55 -7.63
C PRO A 282 -7.33 -8.17 -6.32
N ILE A 283 -6.99 -7.00 -5.75
CA ILE A 283 -7.65 -6.51 -4.54
C ILE A 283 -9.03 -5.92 -4.86
N ALA A 284 -9.18 -5.20 -5.96
CA ALA A 284 -10.48 -4.63 -6.38
C ALA A 284 -11.50 -5.73 -6.70
N LYS A 285 -11.08 -6.79 -7.39
CA LYS A 285 -11.89 -7.99 -7.63
C LYS A 285 -12.35 -8.61 -6.33
N ARG A 286 -11.44 -8.80 -5.37
CA ARG A 286 -11.81 -9.36 -4.06
C ARG A 286 -12.84 -8.49 -3.35
N MET A 287 -12.66 -7.17 -3.38
CA MET A 287 -13.63 -6.23 -2.82
C MET A 287 -14.99 -6.33 -3.53
N TYR A 288 -15.00 -6.57 -4.84
CA TYR A 288 -16.23 -6.77 -5.62
C TYR A 288 -16.92 -8.10 -5.25
N ASP A 289 -16.16 -9.19 -5.18
CA ASP A 289 -16.65 -10.52 -4.80
C ASP A 289 -17.23 -10.52 -3.37
N GLU A 290 -16.65 -9.72 -2.47
CA GLU A 290 -17.12 -9.53 -1.09
C GLU A 290 -18.27 -8.50 -0.98
N GLY A 291 -18.72 -7.91 -2.10
CA GLY A 291 -19.81 -6.93 -2.15
C GLY A 291 -19.47 -5.56 -1.56
N LEU A 292 -18.18 -5.26 -1.37
CA LEU A 292 -17.69 -3.98 -0.84
C LEU A 292 -17.69 -2.88 -1.91
N VAL A 293 -17.43 -3.23 -3.16
CA VAL A 293 -17.49 -2.33 -4.32
C VAL A 293 -18.48 -2.84 -5.36
N ARG A 294 -19.15 -1.92 -6.04
CA ARG A 294 -19.96 -2.14 -7.24
C ARG A 294 -19.20 -1.59 -8.44
N ILE A 295 -19.49 -2.10 -9.63
CA ILE A 295 -18.86 -1.64 -10.88
C ILE A 295 -19.00 -0.12 -11.02
N ASP A 296 -20.22 0.39 -10.83
CA ASP A 296 -20.57 1.81 -11.02
C ASP A 296 -20.57 2.65 -9.75
N ASP A 297 -19.91 2.19 -8.68
CA ASP A 297 -19.72 3.06 -7.52
C ASP A 297 -18.89 4.30 -7.93
N SER A 298 -19.32 5.47 -7.47
CA SER A 298 -18.60 6.73 -7.71
C SER A 298 -17.22 6.72 -7.05
N TYR A 299 -16.22 7.37 -7.65
CA TYR A 299 -14.88 7.53 -7.08
C TYR A 299 -14.87 8.24 -5.73
N ASN A 300 -15.87 9.11 -5.47
CA ASN A 300 -16.03 9.80 -4.19
C ASN A 300 -16.85 8.98 -3.16
N GLY A 301 -17.41 7.84 -3.57
CA GLY A 301 -18.18 6.94 -2.70
C GLY A 301 -19.48 7.55 -2.20
N MET A 302 -20.04 8.51 -2.96
CA MET A 302 -21.38 9.06 -2.78
C MET A 302 -22.39 8.37 -3.67
#